data_AF-A0A1D1ZVJ3-F1
#
_entry.id   AF-A0A1D1ZVJ3-F1
#
_cell.length_a   1.000
_cell.length_b   1.000
_cell.length_c   1.000
_cell.angle_alpha   90.00
_cell.angle_beta   90.00
_cell.angle_gamma   90.00
#
_symmetry.space_group_name_H-M   'P 1'
#
loop_
_entity.id
_entity.type
_entity.pdbx_description
1 polymer ?
#
loop_
_entity_poly.entity_id
_entity_poly.type
_entity_poly.pdbx_seq_one_letter_code
_entity_poly.pdbx_strand_id
1 'polypeptide(L)'
;MALGPTVIRGNASEIMALASLGGERTRGVDSSHPSEAAAPMARALAARQGCIVAVSGAVDVVTDGTRTLLVGNGHPLLQKVTATGCSVTALIAAFVAVAGPEQALEATAHALAYFGVAAERAAVDEAGQVRGPGSFRVKLLDELDLLCAAQLVHASRIGRST
;
A
#
# COMPACT_ATOMS: atom_id res chain seq x y z
N MET A 1 18.71 6.23 7.36
CA MET A 1 18.60 7.51 6.62
C MET A 1 18.62 8.63 7.64
N ALA A 2 19.15 9.83 7.31
CA ALA A 2 19.30 10.92 8.28
C ALA A 2 17.97 11.38 8.94
N LEU A 3 16.84 11.20 8.26
CA LEU A 3 15.52 11.65 8.72
C LEU A 3 14.69 10.59 9.48
N GLY A 4 15.14 9.33 9.54
CA GLY A 4 14.47 8.26 10.30
C GLY A 4 12.95 8.11 10.05
N PRO A 5 12.49 7.85 8.80
CA PRO A 5 11.05 7.72 8.53
C PRO A 5 10.45 6.50 9.26
N THR A 6 9.24 6.65 9.82
CA THR A 6 8.49 5.51 10.40
C THR A 6 8.04 4.51 9.33
N VAL A 7 7.63 5.03 8.17
CA VAL A 7 7.17 4.22 7.03
C VAL A 7 7.81 4.73 5.74
N ILE A 8 8.32 3.80 4.93
CA ILE A 8 8.73 4.03 3.54
C ILE A 8 7.74 3.28 2.66
N ARG A 9 7.06 3.98 1.74
CA ARG A 9 6.14 3.36 0.79
C ARG A 9 6.57 3.67 -0.64
N GLY A 10 6.57 2.67 -1.49
CA GLY A 10 6.86 2.79 -2.92
C GLY A 10 6.28 1.63 -3.71
N ASN A 11 6.35 1.70 -5.03
CA ASN A 11 6.13 0.53 -5.88
C ASN A 11 7.37 -0.40 -5.84
N ALA A 12 7.28 -1.55 -6.51
CA ALA A 12 8.37 -2.53 -6.53
C ALA A 12 9.70 -1.94 -7.04
N SER A 13 9.69 -1.19 -8.15
CA SER A 13 10.93 -0.65 -8.72
C SER A 13 11.56 0.43 -7.84
N GLU A 14 10.76 1.29 -7.21
CA GLU A 14 11.22 2.31 -6.26
C GLU A 14 11.89 1.67 -5.04
N ILE A 15 11.25 0.66 -4.45
CA ILE A 15 11.77 -0.02 -3.25
C ILE A 15 13.02 -0.82 -3.58
N MET A 16 13.05 -1.53 -4.71
CA MET A 16 14.25 -2.23 -5.17
C MET A 16 15.40 -1.25 -5.43
N ALA A 17 15.17 -0.14 -6.12
CA ALA A 17 16.19 0.87 -6.36
C ALA A 17 16.75 1.45 -5.05
N LEU A 18 15.86 1.81 -4.11
CA LEU A 18 16.25 2.33 -2.80
C LEU A 18 17.02 1.29 -1.96
N ALA A 19 16.61 0.02 -2.01
CA ALA A 19 17.30 -1.05 -1.31
C ALA A 19 18.71 -1.29 -1.90
N SER A 20 18.89 -1.18 -3.22
CA SER A 20 20.18 -1.33 -3.90
C SER A 20 21.18 -0.24 -3.57
N LEU A 21 20.73 1.00 -3.32
CA LEU A 21 21.61 2.07 -2.84
C LEU A 21 22.26 1.74 -1.49
N GLY A 22 21.69 0.79 -0.74
CA GLY A 22 22.24 0.26 0.51
C GLY A 22 23.15 -0.97 0.35
N GLY A 23 23.51 -1.37 -0.88
CA GLY A 23 24.43 -2.48 -1.15
C GLY A 23 23.79 -3.82 -1.53
N GLU A 24 22.45 -3.90 -1.63
CA GLU A 24 21.79 -5.09 -2.14
C GLU A 24 21.86 -5.16 -3.68
N ARG A 25 22.22 -6.32 -4.24
CA ARG A 25 22.32 -6.48 -5.69
C ARG A 25 20.94 -6.74 -6.31
N THR A 26 20.38 -5.78 -7.03
CA THR A 26 19.27 -6.02 -7.97
C THR A 26 19.76 -6.72 -9.24
N ARG A 27 19.11 -7.82 -9.64
CA ARG A 27 19.06 -8.19 -11.07
C ARG A 27 18.03 -7.27 -11.73
N GLY A 28 18.44 -6.59 -12.80
CA GLY A 28 17.62 -5.82 -13.77
C GLY A 28 16.29 -5.25 -13.29
N VAL A 29 16.20 -3.92 -13.17
CA VAL A 29 14.94 -3.23 -12.85
C VAL A 29 14.08 -3.13 -14.11
N ASP A 30 13.08 -4.00 -14.23
CA ASP A 30 11.96 -3.79 -15.14
C ASP A 30 10.75 -3.23 -14.37
N SER A 31 10.01 -2.32 -14.99
CA SER A 31 8.90 -1.60 -14.32
C SER A 31 7.65 -2.46 -14.06
N SER A 32 7.70 -3.75 -14.43
CA SER A 32 6.58 -4.70 -14.38
C SER A 32 6.71 -5.77 -13.29
N HIS A 33 7.63 -5.61 -12.34
CA HIS A 33 7.78 -6.62 -11.29
C HIS A 33 6.60 -6.60 -10.30
N PRO A 34 6.02 -7.77 -9.98
CA PRO A 34 5.03 -7.88 -8.92
C PRO A 34 5.63 -7.43 -7.58
N SER A 35 4.82 -6.86 -6.70
CA SER A 35 5.23 -6.37 -5.38
C SER A 35 5.91 -7.46 -4.54
N GLU A 36 5.47 -8.70 -4.70
CA GLU A 36 6.05 -9.89 -4.07
C GLU A 36 7.50 -10.13 -4.48
N ALA A 37 7.90 -9.77 -5.71
CA ALA A 37 9.29 -9.89 -6.16
C ALA A 37 10.23 -8.94 -5.40
N ALA A 38 9.71 -7.80 -4.91
CA ALA A 38 10.47 -6.87 -4.09
C ALA A 38 10.45 -7.22 -2.59
N ALA A 39 9.70 -8.25 -2.16
CA ALA A 39 9.53 -8.58 -0.74
C ALA A 39 10.85 -8.87 0.00
N PRO A 40 11.84 -9.61 -0.56
CA PRO A 40 13.13 -9.80 0.12
C PRO A 40 13.87 -8.49 0.36
N MET A 41 13.89 -7.62 -0.66
CA MET A 41 14.57 -6.31 -0.59
C MET A 41 13.85 -5.34 0.36
N ALA A 42 12.52 -5.38 0.37
CA ALA A 42 11.71 -4.61 1.32
C ALA A 42 12.00 -5.01 2.77
N ARG A 43 12.10 -6.32 3.06
CA ARG A 43 12.48 -6.82 4.40
C ARG A 43 13.87 -6.36 4.80
N ALA A 44 14.85 -6.50 3.91
CA ALA A 44 16.21 -6.07 4.18
C ALA A 44 16.33 -4.55 4.37
N LEU A 45 15.60 -3.77 3.57
CA LEU A 45 15.52 -2.31 3.73
C LEU A 45 14.89 -1.93 5.07
N ALA A 46 13.75 -2.55 5.43
CA ALA A 46 13.06 -2.32 6.70
C ALA A 46 13.97 -2.60 7.90
N ALA A 47 14.63 -3.77 7.92
CA ALA A 47 15.55 -4.16 8.99
C ALA A 47 16.75 -3.20 9.11
N ARG A 48 17.31 -2.77 7.97
CA ARG A 48 18.45 -1.83 7.95
C ARG A 48 18.08 -0.42 8.41
N GLN A 49 16.87 0.04 8.09
CA GLN A 49 16.43 1.40 8.42
C GLN A 49 15.68 1.48 9.76
N GLY A 50 15.29 0.35 10.35
CA GLY A 50 14.49 0.32 11.56
C GLY A 50 13.08 0.91 11.35
N CYS A 51 12.49 0.69 10.18
CA CYS A 51 11.21 1.27 9.79
C CYS A 51 10.30 0.25 9.13
N ILE A 52 9.04 0.63 8.90
CA ILE A 52 8.12 -0.14 8.06
C ILE A 52 8.42 0.16 6.58
N VAL A 53 8.41 -0.87 5.74
CA VAL A 53 8.45 -0.74 4.29
C VAL A 53 7.18 -1.33 3.70
N ALA A 54 6.49 -0.53 2.88
CA ALA A 54 5.31 -0.94 2.13
C ALA A 54 5.59 -0.91 0.62
N VAL A 55 5.41 -2.03 -0.06
CA VAL A 55 5.52 -2.18 -1.50
C VAL A 55 4.12 -2.31 -2.09
N SER A 56 3.72 -1.36 -2.92
CA SER A 56 2.41 -1.43 -3.56
C SER A 56 2.40 -2.28 -4.81
N GLY A 57 1.32 -3.03 -5.05
CA GLY A 57 1.10 -3.80 -6.26
C GLY A 57 -0.32 -4.37 -6.35
N ALA A 58 -0.49 -5.51 -7.02
CA ALA A 58 -1.77 -6.22 -7.01
C ALA A 58 -2.07 -6.82 -5.62
N VAL A 59 -1.01 -7.21 -4.91
CA VAL A 59 -1.00 -7.53 -3.49
C VAL A 59 0.04 -6.64 -2.83
N ASP A 60 -0.36 -5.72 -1.97
CA ASP A 60 0.62 -4.89 -1.28
C ASP A 60 1.38 -5.72 -0.24
N VAL A 61 2.68 -5.47 -0.10
CA VAL A 61 3.56 -6.13 0.87
C VAL A 61 3.98 -5.10 1.92
N VAL A 62 3.73 -5.37 3.20
CA VAL A 62 4.11 -4.47 4.31
C VAL A 62 4.98 -5.22 5.29
N THR A 63 6.16 -4.69 5.66
CA THR A 63 7.09 -5.39 6.55
C THR A 63 7.86 -4.45 7.48
N ASP A 64 8.15 -4.93 8.69
CA ASP A 64 9.06 -4.30 9.66
C ASP A 64 10.49 -4.90 9.59
N GLY A 65 10.75 -5.77 8.61
CA GLY A 65 12.00 -6.51 8.46
C GLY A 65 11.99 -7.91 9.09
N THR A 66 11.04 -8.19 10.00
CA THR A 66 10.87 -9.50 10.65
C THR A 66 9.51 -10.13 10.35
N ARG A 67 8.45 -9.32 10.40
CA ARG A 67 7.07 -9.68 10.11
C ARG A 67 6.68 -9.10 8.76
N THR A 68 5.82 -9.82 8.03
CA THR A 68 5.29 -9.36 6.75
C THR A 68 3.80 -9.62 6.65
N LEU A 69 3.06 -8.57 6.32
CA LEU A 69 1.64 -8.58 6.02
C LEU A 69 1.43 -8.40 4.52
N LEU A 70 0.43 -9.10 3.99
CA LEU A 70 0.00 -9.02 2.61
C LEU A 70 -1.40 -8.43 2.56
N VAL A 71 -1.61 -7.40 1.73
CA VAL A 71 -2.91 -6.75 1.56
C VAL A 71 -3.41 -7.00 0.15
N GLY A 72 -4.46 -7.79 0.02
CA GLY A 72 -5.02 -8.21 -1.27
C GLY A 72 -6.16 -7.34 -1.77
N ASN A 73 -6.29 -6.10 -1.28
CA ASN A 73 -7.35 -5.17 -1.67
C ASN A 73 -6.89 -4.17 -2.72
N GLY A 74 -7.81 -3.71 -3.57
CA GLY A 74 -7.55 -2.70 -4.59
C GLY A 74 -8.27 -2.96 -5.91
N HIS A 75 -8.08 -2.05 -6.87
CA HIS A 75 -8.68 -2.17 -8.19
C HIS A 75 -7.75 -1.60 -9.29
N PRO A 76 -7.66 -2.22 -10.49
CA PRO A 76 -6.79 -1.74 -11.57
C PRO A 76 -7.03 -0.28 -12.00
N LEU A 77 -8.24 0.25 -11.77
CA LEU A 77 -8.53 1.67 -12.06
C LEU A 77 -7.67 2.65 -11.24
N LEU A 78 -7.13 2.23 -10.09
CA LEU A 78 -6.20 3.05 -9.30
C LEU A 78 -4.94 3.45 -10.08
N GLN A 79 -4.49 2.61 -11.02
CA GLN A 79 -3.33 2.90 -11.87
C GLN A 79 -3.63 3.94 -12.97
N LYS A 80 -4.92 4.21 -13.24
CA LYS A 80 -5.37 5.17 -14.24
C LYS A 80 -5.71 6.55 -13.65
N VAL A 81 -5.58 6.70 -12.34
CA VAL A 81 -5.82 7.96 -11.62
C VAL A 81 -4.49 8.45 -11.04
N THR A 82 -4.09 9.66 -11.42
CA THR A 82 -2.88 10.28 -10.88
C THR A 82 -3.00 10.52 -9.37
N ALA A 83 -1.85 10.51 -8.69
CA ALA A 83 -1.71 10.77 -7.25
C ALA A 83 -2.38 9.76 -6.30
N THR A 84 -2.89 8.61 -6.76
CA THR A 84 -3.42 7.56 -5.87
C THR A 84 -2.38 7.05 -4.87
N GLY A 85 -1.14 6.83 -5.32
CA GLY A 85 -0.02 6.45 -4.45
C GLY A 85 0.31 7.52 -3.39
N CYS A 86 0.22 8.80 -3.74
CA CYS A 86 0.43 9.90 -2.78
C CYS A 86 -0.71 9.96 -1.76
N SER A 87 -1.96 9.84 -2.22
CA SER A 87 -3.14 9.85 -1.34
C SER A 87 -3.09 8.76 -0.29
N VAL A 88 -2.75 7.52 -0.68
CA VAL A 88 -2.65 6.42 0.29
C VAL A 88 -1.43 6.57 1.21
N THR A 89 -0.36 7.24 0.76
CA THR A 89 0.77 7.59 1.66
C THR A 89 0.32 8.57 2.75
N ALA A 90 -0.49 9.58 2.40
CA ALA A 90 -1.09 10.48 3.38
C ALA A 90 -2.04 9.74 4.34
N LEU A 91 -2.82 8.78 3.82
CA LEU A 91 -3.69 7.95 4.65
C LEU A 91 -2.92 7.06 5.62
N ILE A 92 -1.81 6.46 5.19
CA ILE A 92 -0.90 5.71 6.06
C ILE A 92 -0.41 6.60 7.21
N ALA A 93 0.01 7.84 6.92
CA ALA A 93 0.43 8.76 7.95
C ALA A 93 -0.69 9.07 8.97
N ALA A 94 -1.94 9.24 8.51
CA ALA A 94 -3.09 9.45 9.40
C ALA A 94 -3.35 8.23 10.31
N PHE A 95 -3.28 7.02 9.76
CA PHE A 95 -3.46 5.79 10.54
C PHE A 95 -2.34 5.60 11.58
N VAL A 96 -1.08 5.79 11.17
CA VAL A 96 0.08 5.69 12.06
C VAL A 96 0.03 6.74 13.17
N ALA A 97 -0.42 7.96 12.88
CA ALA A 97 -0.54 9.02 13.87
C ALA A 97 -1.52 8.69 15.00
N VAL A 98 -2.59 7.95 14.70
CA VAL A 98 -3.59 7.52 15.70
C VAL A 98 -3.15 6.24 16.42
N ALA A 99 -2.60 5.28 15.69
CA ALA A 99 -2.22 3.98 16.25
C ALA A 99 -0.94 4.01 17.10
N GLY A 100 -0.04 4.97 16.83
CA GLY A 100 1.28 5.03 17.45
C GLY A 100 2.34 4.28 16.65
N PRO A 101 3.64 4.65 16.81
CA PRO A 101 4.74 4.06 16.06
C PRO A 101 4.93 2.55 16.33
N GLU A 102 4.53 2.05 17.50
CA GLU A 102 4.61 0.63 17.87
C GLU A 102 3.63 -0.26 17.10
N GLN A 103 2.56 0.33 16.55
CA GLN A 103 1.56 -0.34 15.72
C GLN A 103 1.69 0.03 14.25
N ALA A 104 2.81 0.64 13.83
CA ALA A 104 2.96 1.17 12.48
C ALA A 104 2.84 0.11 11.38
N LEU A 105 3.23 -1.16 11.64
CA LEU A 105 3.09 -2.26 10.68
C LEU A 105 1.60 -2.52 10.38
N GLU A 106 0.81 -2.74 11.42
CA GLU A 106 -0.61 -3.02 11.35
C GLU A 106 -1.37 -1.79 10.82
N ALA A 107 -1.05 -0.58 11.29
CA ALA A 107 -1.63 0.67 10.83
C ALA A 107 -1.41 0.90 9.33
N THR A 108 -0.21 0.61 8.83
CA THR A 108 0.11 0.72 7.39
C THR A 108 -0.70 -0.28 6.58
N ALA A 109 -0.79 -1.54 7.02
CA ALA A 109 -1.59 -2.56 6.34
C ALA A 109 -3.09 -2.22 6.34
N HIS A 110 -3.63 -1.70 7.46
CA HIS A 110 -5.02 -1.26 7.55
C HIS A 110 -5.31 -0.06 6.66
N ALA A 111 -4.40 0.90 6.53
CA ALA A 111 -4.57 2.04 5.62
C ALA A 111 -4.63 1.61 4.15
N LEU A 112 -3.75 0.67 3.75
CA LEU A 112 -3.78 0.08 2.41
C LEU A 112 -5.07 -0.69 2.17
N ALA A 113 -5.51 -1.50 3.15
CA ALA A 113 -6.77 -2.23 3.06
C ALA A 113 -7.98 -1.30 2.96
N TYR A 114 -8.03 -0.24 3.76
CA TYR A 114 -9.07 0.78 3.71
C TYR A 114 -9.18 1.42 2.32
N PHE A 115 -8.04 1.89 1.80
CA PHE A 115 -7.99 2.51 0.48
C PHE A 115 -8.35 1.52 -0.64
N GLY A 116 -7.91 0.27 -0.52
CA GLY A 116 -8.21 -0.80 -1.47
C GLY A 116 -9.70 -1.20 -1.46
N VAL A 117 -10.32 -1.35 -0.28
CA VAL A 117 -11.75 -1.63 -0.14
C VAL A 117 -12.59 -0.49 -0.70
N ALA A 118 -12.23 0.76 -0.39
CA ALA A 118 -12.88 1.93 -0.97
C ALA A 118 -12.77 1.93 -2.51
N ALA A 119 -11.62 1.56 -3.06
CA ALA A 119 -11.42 1.43 -4.49
C ALA A 119 -12.24 0.30 -5.12
N GLU A 120 -12.38 -0.86 -4.47
CA GLU A 120 -13.23 -1.96 -4.92
C GLU A 120 -14.69 -1.52 -5.00
N ARG A 121 -15.19 -0.86 -3.94
CA ARG A 121 -16.55 -0.32 -3.88
C ARG A 121 -16.77 0.76 -4.94
N ALA A 122 -15.79 1.64 -5.12
CA ALA A 122 -15.83 2.70 -6.12
C ALA A 122 -15.78 2.17 -7.56
N ALA A 123 -15.28 0.94 -7.77
CA ALA A 123 -15.25 0.31 -9.08
C ALA A 123 -16.57 -0.38 -9.46
N VAL A 124 -17.46 -0.64 -8.49
CA VAL A 124 -18.76 -1.24 -8.76
C VAL A 124 -19.59 -0.31 -9.64
N ASP A 125 -19.97 -0.78 -10.82
CA ASP A 125 -20.73 -0.02 -11.82
C ASP A 125 -22.21 -0.45 -11.86
N GLU A 126 -22.92 -0.30 -10.74
CA GLU A 126 -24.33 -0.69 -10.61
C GLU A 126 -25.28 0.10 -11.56
N ALA A 127 -24.88 1.30 -12.00
CA ALA A 127 -25.75 2.21 -12.75
C ALA A 127 -25.06 2.95 -13.92
N GLY A 128 -23.93 2.46 -14.43
CA GLY A 128 -23.17 3.16 -15.49
C GLY A 128 -22.51 4.47 -15.02
N GLN A 129 -22.32 4.61 -13.71
CA GLN A 129 -21.71 5.78 -13.08
C GLN A 129 -20.20 5.73 -13.18
N VAL A 130 -19.58 4.54 -13.27
CA VAL A 130 -18.13 4.39 -13.31
C VAL A 130 -17.69 4.12 -14.75
N ARG A 131 -17.64 5.18 -15.56
CA ARG A 131 -17.31 5.12 -17.00
C ARG A 131 -15.81 5.07 -17.29
N GLY A 132 -15.00 5.54 -16.34
CA GLY A 132 -13.56 5.64 -16.50
C GLY A 132 -12.87 6.26 -15.28
N PRO A 133 -11.58 6.63 -15.39
CA PRO A 133 -10.78 7.11 -14.25
C PRO A 133 -11.32 8.39 -13.60
N GLY A 134 -11.95 9.28 -14.38
CA GLY A 134 -12.53 10.52 -13.84
C GLY A 134 -13.70 10.27 -12.90
N SER A 135 -14.69 9.49 -13.34
CA SER A 135 -15.84 9.13 -12.51
C SER A 135 -15.46 8.20 -11.36
N PHE A 136 -14.52 7.28 -11.60
CA PHE A 136 -13.96 6.43 -10.55
C PHE A 136 -13.28 7.26 -9.45
N ARG A 137 -12.50 8.29 -9.81
CA ARG A 137 -11.86 9.17 -8.82
C ARG A 137 -12.89 9.86 -7.92
N VAL A 138 -13.99 10.36 -8.49
CA VAL A 138 -15.05 11.00 -7.71
C VAL A 138 -15.68 9.99 -6.75
N LYS A 139 -16.10 8.82 -7.26
CA LYS A 139 -16.69 7.78 -6.42
C LYS A 139 -15.73 7.23 -5.37
N LEU A 140 -14.43 7.15 -5.66
CA LEU A 140 -13.41 6.77 -4.68
C LEU A 140 -13.37 7.73 -3.49
N LEU A 141 -13.52 9.03 -3.72
CA LEU A 141 -13.59 10.00 -2.63
C LEU A 141 -14.84 9.79 -1.78
N ASP A 142 -15.99 9.53 -2.41
CA ASP A 142 -17.24 9.24 -1.69
C ASP A 142 -17.10 7.94 -0.86
N GLU A 143 -16.53 6.88 -1.43
CA GLU A 143 -16.33 5.61 -0.71
C GLU A 143 -15.30 5.72 0.42
N LEU A 144 -14.31 6.61 0.31
CA LEU A 144 -13.38 6.88 1.41
C LEU A 144 -14.05 7.59 2.58
N ASP A 145 -15.16 8.31 2.37
CA ASP A 145 -15.95 8.96 3.42
C ASP A 145 -17.01 8.01 3.99
N LEU A 146 -17.67 7.23 3.12
CA LEU A 146 -18.81 6.40 3.48
C LEU A 146 -18.46 5.01 4.05
N LEU A 147 -17.23 4.52 3.82
CA LEU A 147 -16.81 3.18 4.25
C LEU A 147 -16.82 3.07 5.79
N CYS A 148 -17.75 2.27 6.32
CA CYS A 148 -17.86 2.08 7.76
C CYS A 148 -17.00 0.91 8.27
N ALA A 149 -16.74 0.89 9.59
CA ALA A 149 -15.89 -0.12 10.23
C ALA A 149 -16.37 -1.56 9.97
N ALA A 150 -17.68 -1.83 10.01
CA ALA A 150 -18.22 -3.17 9.79
C ALA A 150 -17.95 -3.67 8.36
N GLN A 151 -18.09 -2.79 7.37
CA GLN A 151 -17.78 -3.11 5.97
C GLN A 151 -16.29 -3.33 5.77
N LEU A 152 -15.44 -2.51 6.38
CA LEU A 152 -13.99 -2.66 6.33
C LEU A 152 -13.55 -4.01 6.90
N VAL A 153 -14.02 -4.36 8.10
CA VAL A 153 -13.69 -5.65 8.75
C VAL A 153 -14.10 -6.83 7.87
N HIS A 154 -15.28 -6.76 7.25
CA HIS A 154 -15.78 -7.82 6.38
C HIS A 154 -14.99 -7.95 5.06
N ALA A 155 -14.59 -6.83 4.45
CA ALA A 155 -13.99 -6.81 3.12
C ALA A 155 -12.44 -6.82 3.11
N SER A 156 -11.81 -6.50 4.24
CA SER A 156 -10.35 -6.44 4.33
C SER A 156 -9.70 -7.82 4.13
N ARG A 157 -8.68 -7.88 3.29
CA ARG A 157 -7.91 -9.09 2.98
C ARG A 157 -6.47 -8.87 3.40
N ILE A 158 -6.22 -9.04 4.71
CA ILE A 158 -4.88 -8.93 5.31
C ILE A 158 -4.42 -10.32 5.74
N GLY A 159 -3.39 -10.84 5.06
CA GLY A 159 -2.75 -12.12 5.38
C GLY A 159 -1.36 -11.95 5.98
N ARG A 160 -0.82 -13.01 6.60
CA ARG A 160 0.59 -13.08 7.02
C ARG A 160 1.37 -13.91 6.00
N SER A 161 2.54 -13.42 5.58
CA SER A 161 3.52 -14.26 4.87
C SER A 161 4.32 -15.02 5.92
N THR A 162 4.37 -16.34 5.80
CA THR A 162 5.40 -17.16 6.45
C THR A 162 6.79 -16.80 5.91
#